data_AF-A0A553PZR6-F1
#
_entry.id   AF-A0A553PZR6-F1
#
_cell.length_a   1.000
_cell.length_b   1.000
_cell.length_c   1.000
_cell.angle_alpha   90.00
_cell.angle_beta   90.00
_cell.angle_gamma   90.00
#
_symmetry.space_group_name_H-M   'P 1'
#
loop_
_entity.id
_entity.type
_entity.pdbx_description
1 polymer ?
#
loop_
_entity_poly.entity_id
_entity_poly.type
_entity_poly.pdbx_seq_one_letter_code
_entity_poly.pdbx_strand_id
1 'polypeptide(L)'
;MEADPDIKALVGDKSLAFWLMDKEMYTNMTALISMTPVVDRGIQLHKLIRLLTHSLGGEGYLNFMGNEFGHPEWLDFPREGNNESYRFARRQFNLVDSEHLRYRQLNAFDRDMNLTEDKYGWLPASQAAVSTLNQADKVIVFERANLLFIFNFHPCNSYIDYRVAAEHAGKYPFNLEHNQLQSRVSSRSLSQTPVQRPSPLQPVWLVPPGLLFREQGLQGAAGDELQQLKASHQVLYLITAQAASRLGGE
;
A
#
# COMPACT_ATOMS: atom_id res chain seq x y z
N MET A 1 -10.32 -14.10 -24.36
CA MET A 1 -8.87 -14.15 -24.58
C MET A 1 -8.27 -13.57 -23.31
N GLU A 2 -7.81 -14.46 -22.45
CA GLU A 2 -7.39 -14.18 -21.08
C GLU A 2 -6.02 -13.51 -21.12
N ALA A 3 -5.89 -12.33 -20.51
CA ALA A 3 -4.64 -11.58 -20.51
C ALA A 3 -3.70 -12.21 -19.49
N ASP A 4 -2.78 -13.05 -19.98
CA ASP A 4 -1.70 -13.63 -19.19
C ASP A 4 -0.83 -12.48 -18.59
N PRO A 5 -0.65 -12.39 -17.26
CA PRO A 5 0.08 -11.31 -16.60
C PRO A 5 1.51 -11.13 -17.12
N ASP A 6 2.13 -12.17 -17.68
CA ASP A 6 3.48 -12.14 -18.24
C ASP A 6 3.56 -11.31 -19.56
N ILE A 7 2.45 -11.15 -20.28
CA ILE A 7 2.45 -10.44 -21.59
C ILE A 7 2.72 -8.94 -21.42
N LYS A 8 2.37 -8.35 -20.27
CA LYS A 8 2.53 -6.89 -20.05
C LYS A 8 3.97 -6.42 -19.90
N ALA A 9 4.92 -7.36 -19.78
CA ALA A 9 6.35 -7.07 -19.71
C ALA A 9 7.11 -7.36 -21.02
N LEU A 10 6.45 -7.98 -22.01
CA LEU A 10 7.04 -8.30 -23.31
C LEU A 10 6.97 -7.10 -24.27
N VAL A 11 7.73 -7.20 -25.35
CA VAL A 11 7.75 -6.23 -26.46
C VAL A 11 6.34 -5.89 -26.93
N GLY A 12 5.97 -4.63 -26.81
CA GLY A 12 4.70 -4.10 -27.31
C GLY A 12 3.73 -3.65 -26.22
N ASP A 13 3.98 -3.97 -24.95
CA ASP A 13 3.19 -3.45 -23.83
C ASP A 13 4.08 -2.72 -22.80
N LYS A 14 3.48 -1.78 -22.08
CA LYS A 14 4.15 -0.98 -21.06
C LYS A 14 3.92 -1.64 -19.69
N SER A 15 4.98 -1.73 -18.88
CA SER A 15 4.82 -2.10 -17.47
C SER A 15 3.91 -1.11 -16.75
N LEU A 16 3.29 -1.51 -15.62
CA LEU A 16 2.44 -0.61 -14.83
C LEU A 16 3.20 0.67 -14.42
N ALA A 17 4.47 0.52 -14.01
CA ALA A 17 5.31 1.66 -13.67
C ALA A 17 5.51 2.61 -14.87
N PHE A 18 5.71 2.06 -16.07
CA PHE A 18 5.91 2.85 -17.27
C PHE A 18 4.60 3.49 -17.79
N TRP A 19 3.44 2.87 -17.59
CA TRP A 19 2.14 3.52 -17.79
C TRP A 19 1.92 4.72 -16.86
N LEU A 20 2.43 4.63 -15.63
CA LEU A 20 2.19 5.64 -14.60
C LEU A 20 3.17 6.82 -14.65
N MET A 21 4.43 6.58 -15.02
CA MET A 21 5.52 7.57 -14.94
C MET A 21 6.21 7.84 -16.28
N ASP A 22 6.05 6.95 -17.26
CA ASP A 22 6.61 7.06 -18.62
C ASP A 22 8.09 7.49 -18.60
N LYS A 23 8.47 8.48 -19.42
CA LYS A 23 9.86 8.95 -19.52
C LYS A 23 10.41 9.61 -18.24
N GLU A 24 9.57 10.04 -17.30
CA GLU A 24 10.05 10.66 -16.05
C GLU A 24 10.77 9.64 -15.15
N MET A 25 10.59 8.34 -15.39
CA MET A 25 11.35 7.30 -14.71
C MET A 25 12.87 7.43 -14.90
N TYR A 26 13.32 7.96 -16.05
CA TYR A 26 14.74 8.04 -16.37
C TYR A 26 15.45 9.22 -15.69
N THR A 27 14.71 10.27 -15.35
CA THR A 27 15.29 11.54 -14.86
C THR A 27 14.92 11.86 -13.43
N ASN A 28 13.77 11.38 -12.94
CA ASN A 28 13.17 11.85 -11.68
C ASN A 28 13.03 10.75 -10.61
N MET A 29 13.60 9.57 -10.84
CA MET A 29 13.64 8.48 -9.86
C MET A 29 14.73 8.61 -8.81
N THR A 30 15.54 9.68 -8.84
CA THR A 30 16.49 9.98 -7.77
C THR A 30 15.80 10.64 -6.57
N ALA A 31 16.20 10.21 -5.37
CA ALA A 31 15.80 10.81 -4.09
C ALA A 31 16.56 12.11 -3.80
N LEU A 32 17.59 12.44 -4.58
CA LEU A 32 18.41 13.65 -4.41
C LEU A 32 17.72 14.93 -4.90
N ILE A 33 16.66 14.80 -5.71
CA ILE A 33 15.87 15.93 -6.19
C ILE A 33 14.45 15.86 -5.67
N SER A 34 13.76 17.01 -5.67
CA SER A 34 12.34 17.06 -5.34
C SER A 34 11.53 16.18 -6.29
N MET A 35 10.56 15.47 -5.72
CA MET A 35 9.73 14.53 -6.46
C MET A 35 8.72 15.31 -7.33
N THR A 36 8.65 14.99 -8.62
CA THR A 36 7.65 15.59 -9.50
C THR A 36 6.26 15.02 -9.18
N PRO A 37 5.17 15.78 -9.45
CA PRO A 37 3.82 15.26 -9.25
C PRO A 37 3.52 13.98 -10.03
N VAL A 38 4.18 13.78 -11.18
CA VAL A 38 4.03 12.58 -12.02
C VAL A 38 4.68 11.37 -11.36
N VAL A 39 5.93 11.49 -10.90
CA VAL A 39 6.62 10.40 -10.17
C VAL A 39 5.94 10.10 -8.85
N ASP A 40 5.53 11.14 -8.11
CA ASP A 40 4.78 10.98 -6.86
C ASP A 40 3.50 10.16 -7.10
N ARG A 41 2.60 10.66 -7.96
CA ARG A 41 1.39 9.95 -8.37
C ARG A 41 1.69 8.52 -8.83
N GLY A 42 2.74 8.33 -9.61
CA GLY A 42 3.09 7.03 -10.15
C GLY A 42 3.52 6.04 -9.08
N ILE A 43 4.36 6.46 -8.13
CA ILE A 43 4.75 5.64 -6.98
C ILE A 43 3.52 5.31 -6.11
N GLN A 44 2.66 6.29 -5.84
CA GLN A 44 1.48 6.06 -4.99
C GLN A 44 0.50 5.07 -5.64
N LEU A 45 0.15 5.29 -6.91
CA LEU A 45 -0.77 4.42 -7.63
C LEU A 45 -0.21 3.01 -7.86
N HIS A 46 1.10 2.89 -8.10
CA HIS A 46 1.73 1.58 -8.26
C HIS A 46 1.53 0.69 -7.02
N LYS A 47 1.75 1.26 -5.83
CA LYS A 47 1.56 0.55 -4.56
C LYS A 47 0.07 0.27 -4.29
N LEU A 48 -0.80 1.24 -4.54
CA LEU A 48 -2.25 1.09 -4.38
C LEU A 48 -2.86 -0.02 -5.24
N ILE A 49 -2.54 -0.03 -6.54
CA ILE A 49 -3.07 -1.01 -7.49
C ILE A 49 -2.63 -2.41 -7.08
N ARG A 50 -1.36 -2.57 -6.69
CA ARG A 50 -0.81 -3.85 -6.25
C ARG A 50 -1.45 -4.34 -4.96
N LEU A 51 -1.56 -3.48 -3.94
CA LEU A 51 -2.21 -3.84 -2.69
C LEU A 51 -3.69 -4.17 -2.91
N LEU A 52 -4.43 -3.37 -3.68
CA LEU A 52 -5.84 -3.66 -3.98
C LEU A 52 -5.98 -5.03 -4.64
N THR A 53 -5.14 -5.34 -5.62
CA THR A 53 -5.10 -6.65 -6.28
C THR A 53 -4.75 -7.76 -5.29
N HIS A 54 -3.73 -7.56 -4.45
CA HIS A 54 -3.27 -8.53 -3.43
C HIS A 54 -4.34 -8.83 -2.38
N SER A 55 -5.12 -7.83 -1.98
CA SER A 55 -6.10 -7.96 -0.90
C SER A 55 -7.50 -8.35 -1.38
N LEU A 56 -7.88 -8.02 -2.62
CA LEU A 56 -9.26 -8.20 -3.11
C LEU A 56 -9.36 -9.11 -4.36
N GLY A 57 -8.25 -9.36 -5.06
CA GLY A 57 -8.27 -9.99 -6.39
C GLY A 57 -8.49 -11.49 -6.41
N GLY A 58 -8.22 -12.21 -5.31
CA GLY A 58 -8.40 -13.66 -5.24
C GLY A 58 -7.68 -14.31 -4.07
N GLU A 59 -7.39 -15.61 -4.21
CA GLU A 59 -6.83 -16.50 -3.19
C GLU A 59 -5.32 -16.73 -3.34
N GLY A 60 -4.68 -16.06 -4.29
CA GLY A 60 -3.24 -16.11 -4.52
C GLY A 60 -2.74 -14.83 -5.18
N TYR A 61 -1.46 -14.54 -4.99
CA TYR A 61 -0.80 -13.40 -5.61
C TYR A 61 0.41 -13.87 -6.43
N LEU A 62 0.58 -13.29 -7.61
CA LEU A 62 1.71 -13.52 -8.49
C LEU A 62 2.31 -12.18 -8.90
N ASN A 63 3.63 -12.11 -8.92
CA ASN A 63 4.37 -10.95 -9.39
C ASN A 63 5.53 -11.40 -10.28
N PHE A 64 5.58 -10.87 -11.51
CA PHE A 64 6.68 -11.13 -12.43
C PHE A 64 7.94 -10.35 -12.02
N MET A 65 9.11 -11.01 -12.13
CA MET A 65 10.39 -10.45 -11.67
C MET A 65 10.64 -9.02 -12.17
N GLY A 66 11.03 -8.13 -11.27
CA GLY A 66 11.26 -6.71 -11.53
C GLY A 66 10.04 -5.81 -11.31
N ASN A 67 8.81 -6.34 -11.41
CA ASN A 67 7.61 -5.52 -11.20
C ASN A 67 7.42 -5.13 -9.73
N GLU A 68 8.04 -5.86 -8.80
CA GLU A 68 8.00 -5.60 -7.36
C GLU A 68 8.56 -4.22 -7.00
N PHE A 69 9.58 -3.78 -7.74
CA PHE A 69 10.21 -2.48 -7.57
C PHE A 69 9.91 -1.50 -8.70
N GLY A 70 9.00 -1.84 -9.62
CA GLY A 70 8.67 -1.00 -10.77
C GLY A 70 9.85 -0.86 -11.74
N HIS A 71 10.44 -1.98 -12.16
CA HIS A 71 11.54 -2.01 -13.13
C HIS A 71 11.22 -1.15 -14.36
N PRO A 72 12.13 -0.24 -14.78
CA PRO A 72 11.91 0.62 -15.95
C PRO A 72 12.00 -0.19 -17.25
N GLU A 73 11.72 0.45 -18.39
CA GLU A 73 11.84 -0.17 -19.70
C GLU A 73 10.91 -1.41 -19.88
N TRP A 74 11.26 -2.29 -20.81
CA TRP A 74 10.52 -3.52 -21.16
C TRP A 74 11.50 -4.68 -21.34
N LEU A 75 11.00 -5.92 -21.39
CA LEU A 75 11.78 -7.12 -21.71
C LEU A 75 11.68 -7.40 -23.22
N ASP A 76 12.82 -7.43 -23.92
CA ASP A 76 12.91 -7.83 -25.33
C ASP A 76 14.01 -8.89 -25.49
N PHE A 77 13.66 -10.02 -26.09
CA PHE A 77 14.60 -11.10 -26.40
C PHE A 77 15.30 -10.85 -27.74
N PRO A 78 16.53 -11.35 -27.93
CA PRO A 78 17.19 -11.33 -29.23
C PRO A 78 16.31 -11.92 -30.33
N ARG A 79 16.15 -11.15 -31.42
CA ARG A 79 15.41 -11.54 -32.63
C ARG A 79 15.88 -10.70 -33.81
N GLU A 80 15.55 -11.13 -35.02
CA GLU A 80 15.90 -10.40 -36.25
C GLU A 80 15.46 -8.93 -36.20
N GLY A 81 14.25 -8.66 -35.72
CA GLY A 81 13.70 -7.29 -35.62
C GLY A 81 14.34 -6.38 -34.57
N ASN A 82 15.32 -6.86 -33.78
CA ASN A 82 16.16 -6.03 -32.92
C ASN A 82 17.67 -6.31 -33.10
N ASN A 83 18.07 -6.91 -34.22
CA ASN A 83 19.44 -7.30 -34.54
C ASN A 83 20.08 -8.23 -33.49
N GLU A 84 19.33 -9.23 -33.02
CA GLU A 84 19.82 -10.19 -32.00
C GLU A 84 20.34 -9.50 -30.73
N SER A 85 19.70 -8.40 -30.33
CA SER A 85 20.15 -7.57 -29.21
C SER A 85 19.74 -8.16 -27.86
N TYR A 86 20.73 -8.28 -26.97
CA TYR A 86 20.53 -8.67 -25.56
C TYR A 86 20.32 -7.47 -24.63
N ARG A 87 20.28 -6.24 -25.15
CA ARG A 87 20.25 -5.01 -24.33
C ARG A 87 19.09 -4.96 -23.34
N PHE A 88 17.92 -5.46 -23.75
CA PHE A 88 16.70 -5.49 -22.94
C PHE A 88 16.36 -6.88 -22.41
N ALA A 89 17.17 -7.91 -22.71
CA ALA A 89 17.02 -9.27 -22.20
C ALA A 89 17.69 -9.42 -20.82
N ARG A 90 17.40 -8.51 -19.88
CA ARG A 90 18.05 -8.44 -18.57
C ARG A 90 17.16 -7.84 -17.49
N ARG A 91 17.57 -8.00 -16.23
CA ARG A 91 16.99 -7.32 -15.06
C ARG A 91 18.02 -6.45 -14.36
N GLN A 92 17.62 -5.22 -14.04
CA GLN A 92 18.46 -4.19 -13.43
C GLN A 92 18.27 -4.17 -11.90
N PHE A 93 18.61 -5.26 -11.23
CA PHE A 93 18.44 -5.37 -9.76
C PHE A 93 19.28 -4.35 -8.98
N ASN A 94 20.38 -3.88 -9.57
CA ASN A 94 21.20 -2.79 -9.03
C ASN A 94 20.42 -1.47 -8.78
N LEU A 95 19.27 -1.28 -9.42
CA LEU A 95 18.40 -0.11 -9.19
C LEU A 95 17.80 -0.11 -7.78
N VAL A 96 17.55 -1.28 -7.21
CA VAL A 96 17.00 -1.45 -5.86
C VAL A 96 18.08 -1.22 -4.80
N ASP A 97 19.30 -1.68 -5.07
CA ASP A 97 20.45 -1.56 -4.17
C ASP A 97 20.96 -0.12 -4.05
N SER A 98 20.66 0.72 -5.04
CA SER A 98 21.10 2.12 -5.07
C SER A 98 20.30 2.98 -4.10
N GLU A 99 20.92 3.36 -2.97
CA GLU A 99 20.23 4.10 -1.89
C GLU A 99 19.61 5.44 -2.31
N HIS A 100 20.21 6.09 -3.32
CA HIS A 100 19.76 7.38 -3.83
C HIS A 100 18.62 7.25 -4.85
N LEU A 101 18.17 6.03 -5.21
CA LEU A 101 17.05 5.82 -6.12
C LEU A 101 15.77 5.43 -5.38
N ARG A 102 14.63 5.80 -5.95
CA ARG A 102 13.30 5.59 -5.37
C ARG A 102 12.77 4.16 -5.55
N TYR A 103 13.37 3.33 -6.41
CA TYR A 103 12.98 1.92 -6.61
C TYR A 103 12.96 1.11 -5.30
N ARG A 104 13.89 1.42 -4.38
CA ARG A 104 13.93 0.81 -3.05
C ARG A 104 12.62 1.01 -2.24
N GLN A 105 11.90 2.10 -2.48
CA GLN A 105 10.64 2.41 -1.79
C GLN A 105 9.51 1.51 -2.26
N LEU A 106 9.47 1.21 -3.57
CA LEU A 106 8.52 0.26 -4.15
C LEU A 106 8.84 -1.17 -3.67
N ASN A 107 10.13 -1.54 -3.67
CA ASN A 107 10.57 -2.84 -3.18
C ASN A 107 10.28 -3.05 -1.69
N ALA A 108 10.52 -2.03 -0.85
CA ALA A 108 10.23 -2.10 0.58
C ALA A 108 8.74 -2.29 0.85
N PHE A 109 7.88 -1.57 0.12
CA PHE A 109 6.44 -1.76 0.22
C PHE A 109 6.01 -3.15 -0.21
N ASP A 110 6.57 -3.69 -1.30
CA ASP A 110 6.26 -5.05 -1.75
C ASP A 110 6.59 -6.09 -0.67
N ARG A 111 7.80 -6.00 -0.11
CA ARG A 111 8.23 -6.84 1.00
C ARG A 111 7.25 -6.73 2.18
N ASP A 112 6.93 -5.51 2.60
CA ASP A 112 6.08 -5.29 3.76
C ASP A 112 4.63 -5.74 3.49
N MET A 113 4.13 -5.62 2.26
CA MET A 113 2.83 -6.15 1.83
C MET A 113 2.78 -7.68 1.98
N ASN A 114 3.78 -8.39 1.45
CA ASN A 114 3.86 -9.85 1.55
C ASN A 114 4.01 -10.32 3.00
N LEU A 115 4.90 -9.69 3.78
CA LEU A 115 5.07 -10.02 5.21
C LEU A 115 3.81 -9.75 6.04
N THR A 116 3.04 -8.73 5.67
CA THR A 116 1.77 -8.43 6.32
C THR A 116 0.72 -9.48 5.96
N GLU A 117 0.73 -9.98 4.72
CA GLU A 117 -0.11 -11.10 4.31
C GLU A 117 0.27 -12.39 5.04
N ASP A 118 1.56 -12.75 5.10
CA ASP A 118 2.04 -13.93 5.85
C ASP A 118 1.58 -13.90 7.32
N LYS A 119 1.47 -12.70 7.91
CA LYS A 119 1.06 -12.51 9.29
C LYS A 119 -0.44 -12.63 9.51
N TYR A 120 -1.27 -12.11 8.59
CA TYR A 120 -2.73 -12.01 8.79
C TYR A 120 -3.54 -12.96 7.90
N GLY A 121 -2.94 -13.52 6.86
CA GLY A 121 -3.50 -14.56 6.00
C GLY A 121 -4.77 -14.12 5.27
N TRP A 122 -4.75 -13.00 4.56
CA TRP A 122 -5.95 -12.57 3.83
C TRP A 122 -6.15 -13.31 2.51
N LEU A 123 -5.11 -13.84 1.86
CA LEU A 123 -5.27 -14.63 0.63
C LEU A 123 -6.03 -15.96 0.89
N PRO A 124 -5.70 -16.77 1.91
CA PRO A 124 -6.44 -17.99 2.20
C PRO A 124 -7.80 -17.74 2.88
N ALA A 125 -8.08 -16.51 3.32
CA ALA A 125 -9.37 -16.17 3.91
C ALA A 125 -10.49 -16.09 2.88
N SER A 126 -11.74 -16.22 3.36
CA SER A 126 -12.93 -16.03 2.54
C SER A 126 -12.95 -14.66 1.85
N GLN A 127 -13.73 -14.58 0.78
CA GLN A 127 -13.79 -13.38 -0.04
C GLN A 127 -14.22 -12.15 0.78
N ALA A 128 -13.64 -11.01 0.42
CA ALA A 128 -13.85 -9.74 1.13
C ALA A 128 -15.31 -9.27 1.10
N ALA A 129 -15.73 -8.64 2.19
CA ALA A 129 -17.00 -7.91 2.27
C ALA A 129 -16.76 -6.43 1.94
N VAL A 130 -17.25 -5.99 0.78
CA VAL A 130 -17.10 -4.59 0.34
C VAL A 130 -18.17 -3.72 0.99
N SER A 131 -17.75 -2.84 1.90
CA SER A 131 -18.66 -1.98 2.67
C SER A 131 -18.88 -0.61 2.02
N THR A 132 -17.94 -0.11 1.23
CA THR A 132 -18.08 1.20 0.56
C THR A 132 -17.40 1.21 -0.82
N LEU A 133 -18.15 1.65 -1.82
CA LEU A 133 -17.66 1.99 -3.17
C LEU A 133 -18.15 3.39 -3.52
N ASN A 134 -17.47 4.41 -2.99
CA ASN A 134 -17.86 5.79 -3.21
C ASN A 134 -17.23 6.33 -4.49
N GLN A 135 -18.04 6.43 -5.55
CA GLN A 135 -17.60 6.92 -6.85
C GLN A 135 -17.27 8.40 -6.87
N ALA A 136 -17.95 9.23 -6.07
CA ALA A 136 -17.66 10.66 -6.00
C ALA A 136 -16.30 10.87 -5.34
N ASP A 137 -16.13 10.30 -4.15
CA ASP A 137 -14.92 10.44 -3.33
C ASP A 137 -13.75 9.60 -3.81
N LYS A 138 -13.98 8.64 -4.71
CA LYS A 138 -12.98 7.65 -5.16
C LYS A 138 -12.41 6.84 -3.99
N VAL A 139 -13.27 6.50 -3.03
CA VAL A 139 -12.92 5.72 -1.83
C VAL A 139 -13.49 4.32 -1.92
N ILE A 140 -12.64 3.33 -1.66
CA ILE A 140 -13.00 1.91 -1.58
C ILE A 140 -12.70 1.43 -0.15
N VAL A 141 -13.69 0.79 0.47
CA VAL A 141 -13.56 0.18 1.80
C VAL A 141 -14.10 -1.25 1.76
N PHE A 142 -13.32 -2.17 2.31
CA PHE A 142 -13.75 -3.55 2.49
C PHE A 142 -13.04 -4.21 3.67
N GLU A 143 -13.62 -5.32 4.13
CA GLU A 143 -13.05 -6.17 5.16
C GLU A 143 -12.63 -7.51 4.58
N ARG A 144 -11.44 -7.99 4.98
CA ARG A 144 -10.96 -9.35 4.68
C ARG A 144 -10.04 -9.84 5.78
N ALA A 145 -10.21 -11.07 6.23
CA ALA A 145 -9.41 -11.68 7.30
C ALA A 145 -9.31 -10.83 8.58
N ASN A 146 -10.41 -10.23 9.02
CA ASN A 146 -10.44 -9.31 10.16
C ASN A 146 -9.48 -8.12 9.98
N LEU A 147 -9.31 -7.63 8.76
CA LEU A 147 -8.62 -6.38 8.44
C LEU A 147 -9.57 -5.45 7.72
N LEU A 148 -9.50 -4.16 8.04
CA LEU A 148 -10.20 -3.09 7.33
C LEU A 148 -9.24 -2.43 6.34
N PHE A 149 -9.54 -2.56 5.06
CA PHE A 149 -8.79 -1.93 3.99
C PHE A 149 -9.50 -0.65 3.55
N ILE A 150 -8.76 0.47 3.48
CA ILE A 150 -9.27 1.76 3.02
C ILE A 150 -8.33 2.31 1.93
N PHE A 151 -8.87 2.44 0.73
CA PHE A 151 -8.17 3.01 -0.41
C PHE A 151 -8.77 4.35 -0.79
N ASN A 152 -7.93 5.38 -0.88
CA ASN A 152 -8.29 6.67 -1.46
C ASN A 152 -7.58 6.85 -2.82
N PHE A 153 -8.35 6.72 -3.89
CA PHE A 153 -7.91 6.93 -5.27
C PHE A 153 -8.17 8.35 -5.78
N HIS A 154 -8.64 9.26 -4.93
CA HIS A 154 -8.87 10.64 -5.34
C HIS A 154 -7.53 11.32 -5.68
N PRO A 155 -7.42 12.03 -6.82
CA PRO A 155 -6.16 12.65 -7.24
C PRO A 155 -5.70 13.78 -6.31
N CYS A 156 -6.64 14.58 -5.79
CA CYS A 156 -6.32 15.79 -5.01
C CYS A 156 -6.86 15.80 -3.57
N ASN A 157 -8.06 15.27 -3.34
CA ASN A 157 -8.73 15.37 -2.05
C ASN A 157 -8.15 14.39 -1.02
N SER A 158 -7.95 14.94 0.18
CA SER A 158 -7.79 14.18 1.41
C SER A 158 -9.04 14.38 2.25
N TYR A 159 -9.37 13.39 3.07
CA TYR A 159 -10.57 13.41 3.89
C TYR A 159 -10.18 13.30 5.36
N ILE A 160 -10.73 14.17 6.19
CA ILE A 160 -10.60 14.15 7.64
C ILE A 160 -11.94 13.66 8.20
N ASP A 161 -11.91 12.83 9.24
CA ASP A 161 -13.11 12.27 9.87
C ASP A 161 -14.03 11.52 8.88
N TYR A 162 -13.43 10.90 7.85
CA TYR A 162 -14.19 10.11 6.88
C TYR A 162 -14.78 8.88 7.56
N ARG A 163 -16.11 8.78 7.53
CA ARG A 163 -16.85 7.72 8.19
C ARG A 163 -16.86 6.48 7.32
N VAL A 164 -16.37 5.37 7.85
CA VAL A 164 -16.39 4.09 7.17
C VAL A 164 -17.28 3.10 7.90
N ALA A 165 -18.07 2.36 7.12
CA ALA A 165 -18.86 1.26 7.64
C ALA A 165 -17.94 0.06 7.89
N ALA A 166 -18.02 -0.48 9.10
CA ALA A 166 -17.34 -1.70 9.49
C ALA A 166 -18.37 -2.71 10.01
N GLU A 167 -18.18 -3.99 9.65
CA GLU A 167 -19.06 -5.09 10.04
C GLU A 167 -18.94 -5.38 11.54
N HIS A 168 -17.71 -5.34 12.06
CA HIS A 168 -17.41 -5.68 13.44
C HIS A 168 -17.25 -4.42 14.31
N ALA A 169 -18.02 -4.35 15.41
CA ALA A 169 -17.79 -3.31 16.41
C ALA A 169 -16.48 -3.59 17.17
N GLY A 170 -15.59 -2.61 17.26
CA GLY A 170 -14.29 -2.81 17.91
C GLY A 170 -13.40 -1.58 17.92
N LYS A 171 -12.20 -1.73 18.48
CA LYS A 171 -11.10 -0.77 18.35
C LYS A 171 -10.16 -1.25 17.26
N TYR A 172 -9.73 -0.31 16.42
CA TYR A 172 -8.95 -0.58 15.23
C TYR A 172 -7.52 -0.03 15.39
N PRO A 173 -6.57 -0.80 15.95
CA PRO A 173 -5.16 -0.42 15.92
C PRO A 173 -4.64 -0.31 14.48
N PHE A 174 -3.81 0.71 14.25
CA PHE A 174 -3.25 1.02 12.93
C PHE A 174 -2.03 0.13 12.64
N ASN A 175 -1.95 -0.48 11.45
CA ASN A 175 -0.89 -1.46 11.13
C ASN A 175 0.00 -1.13 9.94
N LEU A 176 -0.54 -0.53 8.87
CA LEU A 176 0.22 -0.30 7.64
C LEU A 176 -0.21 1.02 6.99
N GLU A 177 0.75 1.94 6.84
CA GLU A 177 0.60 3.20 6.10
C GLU A 177 1.55 3.18 4.90
N HIS A 178 1.04 3.49 3.72
CA HIS A 178 1.83 3.57 2.49
C HIS A 178 2.88 4.70 2.47
N ASN A 179 2.76 5.69 3.36
CA ASN A 179 3.60 6.89 3.45
C ASN A 179 4.77 6.82 4.44
N GLN A 180 5.13 5.64 4.96
CA GLN A 180 6.27 5.55 5.90
C GLN A 180 7.62 5.80 5.19
N LEU A 181 8.01 7.07 5.14
CA LEU A 181 9.41 7.47 5.11
C LEU A 181 10.00 7.18 6.50
N GLN A 182 11.07 6.39 6.56
CA GLN A 182 11.86 6.22 7.78
C GLN A 182 12.47 7.56 8.19
N SER A 183 11.80 8.33 9.04
CA SER A 183 12.40 9.50 9.71
C SER A 183 12.02 9.54 11.19
N ARG A 184 13.06 9.46 12.04
CA ARG A 184 13.01 9.57 13.50
C ARG A 184 12.75 11.03 13.95
N VAL A 185 12.13 11.21 15.14
CA VAL A 185 11.93 12.46 15.94
C VAL A 185 10.63 13.24 15.57
N SER A 186 9.71 13.70 16.44
CA SER A 186 9.68 14.09 17.87
C SER A 186 8.28 13.87 18.49
N SER A 187 8.24 13.66 19.82
CA SER A 187 7.09 13.44 20.70
C SER A 187 6.28 14.70 21.05
N ARG A 188 4.93 14.65 20.97
CA ARG A 188 4.00 15.44 21.81
C ARG A 188 2.72 14.64 22.09
N SER A 189 2.35 14.55 23.38
CA SER A 189 1.16 13.88 23.91
C SER A 189 -0.12 14.66 23.63
N LEU A 190 -1.30 14.01 23.62
CA LEU A 190 -2.52 14.53 24.24
C LEU A 190 -3.65 13.48 24.41
N SER A 191 -4.18 13.48 25.63
CA SER A 191 -5.43 12.98 26.24
C SER A 191 -6.36 11.98 25.54
N GLN A 192 -6.61 10.86 26.24
CA GLN A 192 -7.71 9.91 26.01
C GLN A 192 -9.02 10.44 26.63
N THR A 193 -10.13 10.37 25.91
CA THR A 193 -11.49 10.49 26.48
C THR A 193 -12.26 9.18 26.27
N PRO A 194 -12.95 8.65 27.32
CA PRO A 194 -13.69 7.40 27.23
C PRO A 194 -15.13 7.62 26.75
N VAL A 195 -15.67 6.73 25.92
CA VAL A 195 -17.09 6.77 25.49
C VAL A 195 -17.77 5.42 25.74
N GLN A 196 -18.93 5.47 26.43
CA GLN A 196 -19.82 4.35 26.75
C GLN A 196 -20.90 4.10 25.65
N ARG A 197 -21.45 2.87 25.60
CA ARG A 197 -22.39 2.27 24.60
C ARG A 197 -23.90 2.54 24.93
N PRO A 198 -24.94 2.16 24.11
CA PRO A 198 -24.96 1.44 22.80
C PRO A 198 -26.00 1.82 21.70
N SER A 199 -25.75 1.44 20.43
CA SER A 199 -26.70 0.92 19.38
C SER A 199 -25.93 0.49 18.09
N PRO A 200 -26.47 -0.37 17.19
CA PRO A 200 -25.70 -1.08 16.17
C PRO A 200 -25.58 -0.27 14.86
N LEU A 201 -24.45 -0.43 14.17
CA LEU A 201 -23.94 0.42 13.08
C LEU A 201 -23.33 1.73 13.58
N GLN A 202 -22.07 1.68 14.01
CA GLN A 202 -21.30 2.90 14.25
C GLN A 202 -20.17 3.06 13.23
N PRO A 203 -20.03 4.25 12.61
CA PRO A 203 -18.93 4.56 11.73
C PRO A 203 -17.62 4.62 12.50
N VAL A 204 -16.54 4.07 11.93
CA VAL A 204 -15.19 4.18 12.48
C VAL A 204 -14.59 5.53 12.04
N TRP A 205 -13.96 6.23 12.98
CA TRP A 205 -13.34 7.54 12.77
C TRP A 205 -11.89 7.39 12.29
N LEU A 206 -11.55 8.01 11.15
CA LEU A 206 -10.18 8.11 10.64
C LEU A 206 -9.46 9.29 11.33
N VAL A 207 -8.48 8.99 12.17
CA VAL A 207 -7.59 9.98 12.81
C VAL A 207 -6.43 10.33 11.85
N PRO A 208 -5.98 11.60 11.74
CA PRO A 208 -4.90 11.99 10.81
C PRO A 208 -3.53 11.38 11.17
N PRO A 209 -2.57 11.34 10.23
CA PRO A 209 -1.23 10.82 10.49
C PRO A 209 -0.40 11.82 11.30
N GLY A 210 -0.05 11.44 12.52
CA GLY A 210 0.85 12.18 13.39
C GLY A 210 1.15 11.39 14.66
N LEU A 211 2.41 10.97 14.78
CA LEU A 211 3.05 10.29 15.93
C LEU A 211 2.63 8.84 16.22
N LEU A 212 3.58 7.91 16.02
CA LEU A 212 3.61 6.65 16.75
C LEU A 212 4.78 6.61 17.74
N PHE A 213 4.40 6.31 18.97
CA PHE A 213 5.21 6.18 20.16
C PHE A 213 6.24 5.06 20.03
N ARG A 214 7.40 5.32 20.63
CA ARG A 214 8.46 4.38 20.98
C ARG A 214 7.89 3.22 21.81
N GLU A 215 8.32 1.99 21.53
CA GLU A 215 8.35 0.93 22.55
C GLU A 215 9.19 1.43 23.73
N GLN A 216 8.54 1.93 24.78
CA GLN A 216 9.12 1.88 26.10
C GLN A 216 8.41 0.77 26.85
N GLY A 217 9.21 -0.22 27.24
CA GLY A 217 8.77 -1.37 27.99
C GLY A 217 7.95 -0.95 29.20
N LEU A 218 6.69 -1.36 29.20
CA LEU A 218 5.92 -1.56 30.41
C LEU A 218 6.08 -3.03 30.78
N GLN A 219 7.12 -3.32 31.57
CA GLN A 219 7.06 -4.45 32.49
C GLN A 219 5.94 -4.13 33.48
N GLY A 220 4.82 -4.84 33.37
CA GLY A 220 3.73 -4.75 34.36
C GLY A 220 2.35 -4.93 33.76
N ALA A 221 1.82 -6.15 33.88
CA ALA A 221 0.40 -6.50 33.87
C ALA A 221 -0.43 -6.13 32.60
N ALA A 222 -0.27 -6.90 31.51
CA ALA A 222 -1.30 -7.05 30.46
C ALA A 222 -1.02 -8.25 29.51
N GLY A 223 -0.28 -9.27 29.94
CA GLY A 223 0.13 -10.37 29.07
C GLY A 223 -1.04 -11.25 28.61
N ASP A 224 -1.90 -11.62 29.57
CA ASP A 224 -2.97 -12.59 29.33
C ASP A 224 -4.16 -11.99 28.58
N GLU A 225 -4.52 -10.73 28.84
CA GLU A 225 -5.70 -10.08 28.26
C GLU A 225 -5.53 -9.82 26.74
N LEU A 226 -4.32 -9.47 26.30
CA LEU A 226 -3.96 -9.30 24.88
C LEU A 226 -3.88 -10.63 24.13
N GLN A 227 -3.50 -11.73 24.80
CA GLN A 227 -3.56 -13.07 24.21
C GLN A 227 -5.00 -13.59 24.10
N GLN A 228 -5.85 -13.30 25.09
CA GLN A 228 -7.28 -13.64 25.05
C GLN A 228 -8.03 -12.85 23.97
N LEU A 229 -7.71 -11.57 23.78
CA LEU A 229 -8.29 -10.73 22.71
C LEU A 229 -7.84 -11.19 21.31
N LYS A 230 -6.59 -11.64 21.14
CA LYS A 230 -6.11 -12.26 19.89
C LYS A 230 -6.81 -13.58 19.57
N ALA A 231 -7.14 -14.38 20.59
CA ALA A 231 -7.90 -15.61 20.42
C ALA A 231 -9.38 -15.37 20.03
N SER A 232 -9.91 -14.19 20.32
CA SER A 232 -11.33 -13.86 20.16
C SER A 232 -11.76 -13.34 18.77
N HIS A 233 -10.87 -13.28 17.78
CA HIS A 233 -11.17 -12.73 16.43
C HIS A 233 -11.66 -11.26 16.39
N GLN A 234 -11.66 -10.53 17.52
CA GLN A 234 -12.30 -9.21 17.66
C GLN A 234 -11.37 -8.00 17.44
N VAL A 235 -10.12 -8.20 17.03
CA VAL A 235 -9.19 -7.10 16.76
C VAL A 235 -9.08 -6.90 15.25
N LEU A 236 -9.77 -5.87 14.72
CA LEU A 236 -9.57 -5.43 13.35
C LEU A 236 -8.38 -4.48 13.25
N TYR A 237 -7.65 -4.55 12.15
CA TYR A 237 -6.53 -3.64 11.90
C TYR A 237 -6.78 -2.78 10.67
N LEU A 238 -6.32 -1.53 10.74
CA LEU A 238 -6.51 -0.55 9.67
C LEU A 238 -5.30 -0.50 8.73
N ILE A 239 -5.56 -0.65 7.44
CA ILE A 239 -4.61 -0.43 6.34
C ILE A 239 -5.12 0.73 5.49
N THR A 240 -4.38 1.85 5.48
CA THR A 240 -4.70 3.02 4.66
C THR A 240 -3.68 3.21 3.55
N ALA A 241 -4.18 3.54 2.37
CA ALA A 241 -3.35 3.93 1.26
C ALA A 241 -4.02 5.07 0.46
N GLN A 242 -3.23 6.07 0.07
CA GLN A 242 -3.70 7.29 -0.58
C GLN A 242 -2.86 7.63 -1.81
N ALA A 243 -3.53 8.00 -2.90
CA ALA A 243 -2.90 8.36 -4.17
C ALA A 243 -2.35 9.80 -4.19
N ALA A 244 -2.89 10.68 -3.35
CA ALA A 244 -2.66 12.12 -3.43
C ALA A 244 -1.24 12.54 -3.05
N SER A 245 -0.73 13.44 -3.87
CA SER A 245 0.47 14.23 -3.65
C SER A 245 0.23 15.27 -2.55
N ARG A 246 1.17 15.45 -1.63
CA ARG A 246 1.20 16.63 -0.76
C ARG A 246 1.58 17.83 -1.62
N LEU A 247 0.63 18.37 -2.39
CA LEU A 247 0.78 19.72 -2.92
C LEU A 247 0.73 20.65 -1.70
N GLY A 248 1.89 21.17 -1.30
CA GLY A 248 1.97 22.27 -0.36
C GLY A 248 1.15 23.43 -0.92
N GLY A 249 0.16 23.88 -0.15
CA GLY A 249 -0.51 25.14 -0.43
C GLY A 249 0.48 26.28 -0.22
N GLU A 250 0.55 27.17 -1.21
CA GLU A 250 0.82 28.59 -0.95
C GLU A 250 -0.41 29.23 -0.30
#